data_AF-A0A3C0UQ84-F1
#
_entry.id   AF-A0A3C0UQ84-F1
#
_cell.length_a   1.000
_cell.length_b   1.000
_cell.length_c   1.000
_cell.angle_alpha   90.00
_cell.angle_beta   90.00
_cell.angle_gamma   90.00
#
_symmetry.space_group_name_H-M   'P 1'
#
loop_
_entity.id
_entity.type
_entity.pdbx_description
1 polymer ?
#
loop_
_entity_poly.entity_id
_entity_poly.type
_entity_poly.pdbx_seq_one_letter_code
_entity_poly.pdbx_strand_id
1 'polypeptide(L)'
;MAKITFWDVIDKTIEKVGTPLSAKEIWDKANELGTLGDFSTTGKTPWATIAAYCYTDINNNADNSMVIQTSERPAQFFLRRLKNQIDLQKVQKQKDTETAQKDKIETKRFSERDLHPLLVSYAYGASHFKANLKTIFHEISTKAIKGQNEWLHPDLVGVYFPFRDYKPETLDIQNQLSITSIKLFSFELKVTLNFGNLRQSYFQAVSNSSWANEGYLVTLNIDDDPTFKDEVRRLNNAFGIGIIQLNSENIFESEILFPSKINQEIDWDTVNRLANENTDFNDFLKLITEDCKLGKVKSQYDKVLKMDELAKYIHDKGINNI
;
A
#
# COMPACT_ATOMS: atom_id res chain seq x y z
N MET A 1 11.06 -42.45 -6.41
CA MET A 1 11.86 -41.21 -6.29
C MET A 1 11.45 -40.52 -5.00
N ALA A 2 12.40 -40.01 -4.20
CA ALA A 2 12.07 -39.25 -3.00
C ALA A 2 11.28 -38.00 -3.39
N LYS A 3 10.20 -37.69 -2.66
CA LYS A 3 9.44 -36.46 -2.89
C LYS A 3 10.35 -35.26 -2.63
N ILE A 4 10.42 -34.33 -3.59
CA ILE A 4 11.13 -33.06 -3.44
C ILE A 4 10.55 -32.33 -2.22
N THR A 5 11.41 -31.71 -1.43
CA THR A 5 11.05 -30.93 -0.23
C THR A 5 11.33 -29.45 -0.43
N PHE A 6 10.83 -28.59 0.47
CA PHE A 6 11.22 -27.17 0.46
C PHE A 6 12.73 -26.97 0.54
N TRP A 7 13.46 -27.83 1.26
CA TRP A 7 14.91 -27.74 1.32
C TRP A 7 15.59 -28.04 -0.01
N ASP A 8 15.10 -29.05 -0.74
CA ASP A 8 15.60 -29.34 -2.09
C ASP A 8 15.37 -28.16 -3.04
N VAL A 9 14.22 -27.49 -2.92
CA VAL A 9 13.90 -26.30 -3.72
C VAL A 9 14.84 -25.15 -3.36
N ILE A 10 15.02 -24.86 -2.06
CA ILE A 10 15.91 -23.79 -1.59
C ILE A 10 17.34 -24.04 -2.04
N ASP A 11 17.87 -25.25 -1.78
CA ASP A 11 19.27 -25.60 -2.06
C ASP A 11 19.58 -25.53 -3.55
N LYS A 12 18.79 -26.23 -4.38
CA LYS A 12 19.01 -26.27 -5.83
C LYS A 12 18.84 -24.91 -6.48
N THR A 13 17.90 -24.10 -5.99
CA THR A 13 17.63 -22.78 -6.60
C THR A 13 18.74 -21.80 -6.26
N ILE A 14 19.16 -21.71 -4.99
CA ILE A 14 20.26 -20.82 -4.60
C ILE A 14 21.57 -21.25 -5.27
N GLU A 15 21.85 -22.56 -5.33
CA GLU A 15 23.05 -23.09 -6.01
C GLU A 15 23.07 -22.74 -7.50
N LYS A 16 21.94 -22.92 -8.19
CA LYS A 16 21.82 -22.63 -9.63
C LYS A 16 21.89 -21.14 -9.95
N VAL A 17 21.33 -20.29 -9.08
CA VAL A 17 21.34 -18.83 -9.26
C VAL A 17 22.69 -18.22 -8.85
N GLY A 18 23.36 -18.80 -7.86
CA GLY A 18 24.71 -18.40 -7.45
C GLY A 18 24.80 -17.02 -6.78
N THR A 19 23.66 -16.40 -6.43
CA THR A 19 23.60 -15.14 -5.70
C THR A 19 22.59 -15.24 -4.56
N PRO A 20 22.67 -14.39 -3.52
CA PRO A 20 21.70 -14.39 -2.43
C PRO A 20 20.31 -14.00 -2.92
N LEU A 21 19.27 -14.63 -2.37
CA LEU A 21 17.87 -14.45 -2.79
C LEU A 21 16.95 -14.25 -1.60
N SER A 22 15.94 -13.40 -1.75
CA SER A 22 14.82 -13.34 -0.82
C SER A 22 13.96 -14.60 -0.92
N ALA A 23 13.12 -14.85 0.08
CA ALA A 23 12.25 -16.03 0.07
C ALA A 23 11.29 -16.05 -1.13
N LYS A 24 10.83 -14.87 -1.57
CA LYS A 24 10.03 -14.69 -2.78
C LYS A 24 10.87 -14.93 -4.03
N GLU A 25 12.06 -14.34 -4.12
CA GLU A 25 12.98 -14.59 -5.25
C GLU A 25 13.34 -16.07 -5.40
N ILE A 26 13.52 -16.82 -4.28
CA ILE A 26 13.76 -18.27 -4.31
C ILE A 26 12.57 -18.99 -4.95
N TRP A 27 11.34 -18.66 -4.55
CA TRP A 27 10.15 -19.30 -5.12
C TRP A 27 9.98 -18.97 -6.61
N ASP A 28 10.12 -17.70 -6.98
CA ASP A 28 9.92 -17.24 -8.36
C ASP A 28 10.99 -17.82 -9.29
N LYS A 29 12.27 -17.81 -8.86
CA LYS A 29 13.36 -18.44 -9.62
C LYS A 29 13.23 -19.96 -9.66
N ALA A 30 12.66 -20.58 -8.64
CA ALA A 30 12.45 -22.02 -8.67
C ALA A 30 11.44 -22.43 -9.76
N ASN A 31 10.38 -21.63 -9.93
CA ASN A 31 9.43 -21.77 -11.02
C ASN A 31 10.10 -21.54 -12.39
N GLU A 32 10.83 -20.43 -12.53
CA GLU A 32 11.49 -20.06 -13.79
C GLU A 32 12.54 -21.09 -14.25
N LEU A 33 13.35 -21.58 -13.31
CA LEU A 33 14.48 -22.47 -13.59
C LEU A 33 14.09 -23.96 -13.59
N GLY A 34 12.82 -24.28 -13.31
CA GLY A 34 12.29 -25.64 -13.24
C GLY A 34 12.86 -26.49 -12.09
N THR A 35 13.36 -25.86 -11.02
CA THR A 35 13.96 -26.59 -9.88
C THR A 35 12.91 -27.19 -8.94
N LEU A 36 11.64 -26.82 -9.10
CA LEU A 36 10.52 -27.42 -8.38
C LEU A 36 10.30 -28.90 -8.73
N GLY A 37 10.57 -29.31 -9.98
CA GLY A 37 10.26 -30.68 -10.43
C GLY A 37 8.79 -31.03 -10.18
N ASP A 38 8.54 -32.16 -9.51
CA ASP A 38 7.19 -32.61 -9.12
C ASP A 38 6.69 -31.98 -7.81
N PHE A 39 7.41 -31.01 -7.24
CA PHE A 39 7.02 -30.34 -6.02
C PHE A 39 5.75 -29.51 -6.23
N SER A 40 4.74 -29.78 -5.43
CA SER A 40 3.54 -28.96 -5.34
C SER A 40 3.23 -28.65 -3.88
N THR A 41 2.68 -27.47 -3.65
CA THR A 41 2.22 -27.01 -2.34
C THR A 41 0.80 -26.48 -2.48
N THR A 42 -0.02 -26.74 -1.48
CA THR A 42 -1.41 -26.24 -1.41
C THR A 42 -1.49 -24.85 -0.78
N GLY A 43 -0.40 -24.35 -0.20
CA GLY A 43 -0.37 -23.05 0.44
C GLY A 43 -0.35 -21.90 -0.57
N LYS A 44 -1.15 -20.86 -0.31
CA LYS A 44 -1.19 -19.64 -1.15
C LYS A 44 0.10 -18.81 -1.10
N THR A 45 0.92 -19.00 -0.06
CA THR A 45 2.16 -18.23 0.17
C THR A 45 3.40 -19.12 0.37
N PRO A 46 3.83 -19.89 -0.67
CA PRO A 46 4.97 -20.79 -0.55
C PRO A 46 6.27 -20.10 -0.12
N TRP A 47 6.46 -18.84 -0.52
CA TRP A 47 7.59 -18.01 -0.10
C TRP A 47 7.62 -17.73 1.40
N ALA A 48 6.46 -17.59 2.07
CA ALA A 48 6.42 -17.45 3.52
C ALA A 48 6.90 -18.74 4.22
N THR A 49 6.60 -19.89 3.62
CA THR A 49 7.10 -21.18 4.09
C THR A 49 8.61 -21.27 3.88
N ILE A 50 9.13 -20.88 2.73
CA ILE A 50 10.58 -20.81 2.48
C ILE A 50 11.29 -19.95 3.51
N ALA A 51 10.76 -18.75 3.80
CA ALA A 51 11.33 -17.87 4.83
C ALA A 51 11.40 -18.58 6.20
N ALA A 52 10.32 -19.26 6.60
CA ALA A 52 10.27 -19.99 7.86
C ALA A 52 11.31 -21.14 7.93
N TYR A 53 11.50 -21.87 6.84
CA TYR A 53 12.54 -22.91 6.74
C TYR A 53 13.94 -22.31 6.92
N CYS A 54 14.25 -21.23 6.20
CA CYS A 54 15.54 -20.56 6.30
C CYS A 54 15.83 -20.05 7.72
N TYR A 55 14.88 -19.37 8.35
CA TYR A 55 15.05 -18.86 9.72
C TYR A 55 15.17 -19.99 10.75
N THR A 56 14.41 -21.07 10.59
CA THR A 56 14.47 -22.22 11.50
C THR A 56 15.85 -22.89 11.45
N ASP A 57 16.42 -23.06 10.26
CA ASP A 57 17.78 -23.60 10.11
C ASP A 57 18.84 -22.69 10.73
N ILE A 58 18.78 -21.39 10.46
CA ILE A 58 19.72 -20.42 11.03
C ILE A 58 19.64 -20.43 12.56
N ASN A 59 18.43 -20.42 13.13
CA ASN A 59 18.24 -20.35 14.58
C ASN A 59 18.60 -21.66 15.29
N ASN A 60 18.25 -22.81 14.71
CA ASN A 60 18.48 -24.10 15.37
C ASN A 60 19.90 -24.62 15.20
N ASN A 61 20.54 -24.32 14.05
CA ASN A 61 21.83 -24.90 13.69
C ASN A 61 23.00 -23.90 13.75
N ALA A 62 22.74 -22.59 13.89
CA ALA A 62 23.75 -21.54 14.01
C ALA A 62 24.88 -21.69 12.97
N ASP A 63 26.11 -22.03 13.38
CA ASP A 63 27.25 -22.20 12.47
C ASP A 63 27.16 -23.43 11.56
N ASN A 64 26.33 -24.41 11.90
CA ASN A 64 26.06 -25.61 11.12
C ASN A 64 24.85 -25.47 10.17
N SER A 65 24.22 -24.30 10.10
CA SER A 65 23.10 -24.04 9.18
C SER A 65 23.52 -24.21 7.72
N MET A 66 22.63 -24.77 6.91
CA MET A 66 22.81 -24.91 5.47
C MET A 66 22.77 -23.55 4.77
N VAL A 67 21.88 -22.66 5.24
CA VAL A 67 21.74 -21.30 4.71
C VAL A 67 22.26 -20.26 5.70
N ILE A 68 22.69 -19.12 5.15
CA ILE A 68 23.03 -17.91 5.91
C ILE A 68 22.16 -16.76 5.46
N GLN A 69 21.84 -15.86 6.39
CA GLN A 69 21.25 -14.57 6.04
C GLN A 69 22.36 -13.60 5.62
N THR A 70 22.25 -13.04 4.42
CA THR A 70 23.23 -12.10 3.86
C THR A 70 22.78 -10.65 3.92
N SER A 71 21.48 -10.42 4.07
CA SER A 71 20.83 -9.11 4.21
C SER A 71 19.62 -9.24 5.13
N GLU A 72 19.30 -8.16 5.86
CA GLU A 72 18.12 -8.10 6.74
C GLU A 72 16.88 -7.49 6.09
N ARG A 73 17.05 -6.46 5.24
CA ARG A 73 15.93 -5.69 4.65
C ARG A 73 16.27 -5.20 3.25
N PRO A 74 15.81 -5.89 2.19
CA PRO A 74 15.07 -7.17 2.22
C PRO A 74 15.90 -8.31 2.83
N ALA A 75 15.25 -9.28 3.47
CA ALA A 75 15.98 -10.46 3.93
C ALA A 75 16.41 -11.32 2.73
N GLN A 76 17.70 -11.67 2.68
CA GLN A 76 18.25 -12.54 1.64
C GLN A 76 19.03 -13.70 2.24
N PHE A 77 18.92 -14.85 1.58
CA PHE A 77 19.52 -16.11 2.00
C PHE A 77 20.50 -16.60 0.95
N PHE A 78 21.59 -17.22 1.42
CA PHE A 78 22.58 -17.86 0.57
C PHE A 78 23.08 -19.17 1.18
N LEU A 79 23.66 -20.05 0.38
CA LEU A 79 24.20 -21.31 0.89
C LEU A 79 25.51 -21.08 1.63
N ARG A 80 25.60 -21.58 2.87
CA ARG A 80 26.80 -21.46 3.70
C ARG A 80 28.03 -22.04 3.01
N ARG A 81 27.88 -23.20 2.35
CA ARG A 81 28.96 -23.88 1.61
C ARG A 81 29.55 -23.05 0.46
N LEU A 82 28.78 -22.08 -0.06
CA LEU A 82 29.18 -21.22 -1.18
C LEU A 82 29.60 -19.82 -0.74
N LYS A 83 29.51 -19.46 0.55
CA LYS A 83 29.75 -18.11 1.07
C LYS A 83 31.07 -17.48 0.58
N ASN A 84 32.13 -18.27 0.51
CA ASN A 84 33.47 -17.79 0.11
C ASN A 84 33.66 -17.66 -1.41
N GLN A 85 32.67 -18.05 -2.20
CA GLN A 85 32.74 -18.00 -3.68
C GLN A 85 32.18 -16.69 -4.24
N ILE A 86 31.54 -15.84 -3.42
CA ILE A 86 30.88 -14.62 -3.87
C ILE A 86 31.27 -13.40 -3.03
N ASP A 87 31.37 -12.25 -3.68
CA ASP A 87 31.47 -10.96 -3.02
C ASP A 87 30.06 -10.40 -2.79
N LEU A 88 29.56 -10.59 -1.57
CA LEU A 88 28.21 -10.17 -1.15
C LEU A 88 27.96 -8.67 -1.35
N GLN A 89 28.98 -7.82 -1.13
CA GLN A 89 28.81 -6.37 -1.25
C GLN A 89 28.64 -5.94 -2.71
N LYS A 90 29.39 -6.57 -3.61
CA LYS A 90 29.29 -6.31 -5.04
C LYS A 90 27.93 -6.75 -5.59
N VAL A 91 27.44 -7.92 -5.15
CA VAL A 91 26.14 -8.46 -5.57
C VAL A 91 24.99 -7.58 -5.09
N GLN A 92 25.02 -7.09 -3.83
CA GLN A 92 23.98 -6.21 -3.32
C GLN A 92 23.88 -4.90 -4.14
N LYS A 93 25.02 -4.26 -4.43
CA LYS A 93 25.05 -3.03 -5.25
C LYS A 93 24.49 -3.25 -6.66
N GLN A 94 24.74 -4.42 -7.25
CA GLN A 94 24.17 -4.77 -8.56
C GLN A 94 22.66 -4.90 -8.48
N LYS A 95 22.13 -5.60 -7.47
CA LYS A 95 20.68 -5.72 -7.25
C LYS A 95 19.98 -4.39 -7.01
N ASP A 96 20.58 -3.49 -6.24
CA ASP A 96 20.00 -2.16 -5.99
C ASP A 96 19.89 -1.36 -7.31
N THR A 97 20.89 -1.52 -8.19
CA THR A 97 20.89 -0.89 -9.52
C THR A 97 19.87 -1.52 -10.47
N GLU A 98 19.73 -2.85 -10.46
CA GLU A 98 18.74 -3.59 -11.25
C GLU A 98 17.30 -3.30 -10.80
N THR A 99 17.06 -3.17 -9.50
CA THR A 99 15.75 -2.81 -8.94
C THR A 99 15.34 -1.42 -9.41
N ALA A 100 16.26 -0.45 -9.31
CA ALA A 100 16.03 0.91 -9.82
C ALA A 100 15.84 0.98 -11.35
N GLN A 101 16.35 -0.01 -12.09
CA GLN A 101 16.10 -0.13 -13.54
C GLN A 101 14.75 -0.81 -13.83
N LYS A 102 14.36 -1.85 -13.08
CA LYS A 102 13.03 -2.47 -13.20
C LYS A 102 11.91 -1.49 -12.90
N ASP A 103 12.05 -0.68 -11.84
CA ASP A 103 11.10 0.39 -11.50
C ASP A 103 10.98 1.44 -12.63
N LYS A 104 12.02 1.60 -13.47
CA LYS A 104 11.99 2.47 -14.66
C LYS A 104 11.47 1.78 -15.92
N ILE A 105 11.59 0.45 -16.02
CA ILE A 105 11.18 -0.35 -17.19
C ILE A 105 9.70 -0.73 -17.12
N GLU A 106 9.09 -0.79 -15.93
CA GLU A 106 7.62 -0.73 -15.75
C GLU A 106 7.10 0.65 -16.20
N THR A 107 7.17 0.86 -17.49
CA THR A 107 6.68 2.04 -18.17
C THR A 107 5.17 1.91 -18.33
N LYS A 108 4.46 2.55 -17.39
CA LYS A 108 3.27 3.40 -17.61
C LYS A 108 2.23 2.87 -18.61
N ARG A 109 1.41 1.90 -18.21
CA ARG A 109 0.06 1.79 -18.81
C ARG A 109 -0.90 2.82 -18.24
N PHE A 110 -0.78 3.11 -16.95
CA PHE A 110 -1.61 4.04 -16.19
C PHE A 110 -0.79 4.70 -15.08
N SER A 111 -1.28 5.80 -14.51
CA SER A 111 -0.66 6.52 -13.38
C SER A 111 -1.44 6.34 -12.08
N GLU A 112 -0.92 6.86 -10.95
CA GLU A 112 -1.65 6.87 -9.68
C GLU A 112 -3.04 7.50 -9.82
N ARG A 113 -3.16 8.54 -10.66
CA ARG A 113 -4.41 9.25 -10.91
C ARG A 113 -5.49 8.37 -11.54
N ASP A 114 -5.09 7.38 -12.33
CA ASP A 114 -6.03 6.43 -12.92
C ASP A 114 -6.62 5.48 -11.85
N LEU A 115 -6.05 5.41 -10.65
CA LEU A 115 -6.61 4.63 -9.53
C LEU A 115 -7.71 5.37 -8.75
N HIS A 116 -7.88 6.69 -8.96
CA HIS A 116 -8.85 7.49 -8.20
C HIS A 116 -10.28 6.94 -8.32
N PRO A 117 -10.81 6.59 -9.52
CA PRO A 117 -12.17 6.07 -9.63
C PRO A 117 -12.37 4.73 -8.89
N LEU A 118 -11.32 3.90 -8.81
CA LEU A 118 -11.36 2.65 -8.07
C LEU A 118 -11.48 2.92 -6.57
N LEU A 119 -10.64 3.83 -6.03
CA LEU A 119 -10.69 4.22 -4.61
C LEU A 119 -12.01 4.91 -4.25
N VAL A 120 -12.53 5.80 -5.10
CA VAL A 120 -13.85 6.45 -4.91
C VAL A 120 -14.95 5.40 -4.80
N SER A 121 -14.94 4.39 -5.67
CA SER A 121 -15.94 3.32 -5.65
C SER A 121 -15.81 2.43 -4.42
N TYR A 122 -14.58 2.07 -4.03
CA TYR A 122 -14.30 1.30 -2.83
C TYR A 122 -14.74 2.05 -1.55
N ALA A 123 -14.28 3.29 -1.35
CA ALA A 123 -14.56 4.05 -0.14
C ALA A 123 -16.06 4.40 0.01
N TYR A 124 -16.80 4.51 -1.09
CA TYR A 124 -18.24 4.71 -1.04
C TYR A 124 -18.99 3.45 -0.59
N GLY A 125 -18.60 2.26 -1.08
CA GLY A 125 -19.30 1.00 -0.80
C GLY A 125 -18.82 0.26 0.45
N ALA A 126 -17.57 0.44 0.86
CA ALA A 126 -16.98 -0.23 2.01
C ALA A 126 -17.61 0.27 3.32
N SER A 127 -18.06 -0.66 4.17
CA SER A 127 -18.76 -0.35 5.42
C SER A 127 -17.93 0.47 6.41
N HIS A 128 -16.61 0.36 6.35
CA HIS A 128 -15.68 1.13 7.19
C HIS A 128 -15.70 2.62 6.85
N PHE A 129 -15.82 2.96 5.57
CA PHE A 129 -15.70 4.33 5.08
C PHE A 129 -17.06 4.99 4.85
N LYS A 130 -17.90 4.39 3.98
CA LYS A 130 -19.14 5.01 3.47
C LYS A 130 -18.97 6.48 3.09
N ALA A 131 -17.80 6.81 2.55
CA ALA A 131 -17.33 8.18 2.43
C ALA A 131 -17.59 8.72 1.02
N ASN A 132 -17.81 10.04 0.93
CA ASN A 132 -17.78 10.74 -0.35
C ASN A 132 -16.39 11.34 -0.52
N LEU A 133 -15.73 11.01 -1.63
CA LEU A 133 -14.35 11.43 -1.88
C LEU A 133 -14.29 12.60 -2.87
N LYS A 134 -13.23 13.40 -2.76
CA LYS A 134 -12.88 14.47 -3.69
C LYS A 134 -11.40 14.36 -4.04
N THR A 135 -11.10 14.31 -5.33
CA THR A 135 -9.72 14.43 -5.82
C THR A 135 -9.22 15.85 -5.61
N ILE A 136 -7.98 15.96 -5.13
CA ILE A 136 -7.25 17.21 -4.94
C ILE A 136 -6.13 17.30 -5.98
N PHE A 137 -6.20 18.27 -6.89
CA PHE A 137 -5.20 18.41 -7.95
C PHE A 137 -4.05 19.30 -7.52
N HIS A 138 -2.86 18.71 -7.48
CA HIS A 138 -1.63 19.40 -7.11
C HIS A 138 -1.23 20.52 -8.06
N GLU A 139 -1.63 20.42 -9.33
CA GLU A 139 -1.30 21.38 -10.37
C GLU A 139 -1.99 22.74 -10.16
N ILE A 140 -3.06 22.75 -9.37
CA ILE A 140 -3.89 23.92 -9.12
C ILE A 140 -3.38 24.74 -7.93
N SER A 141 -2.44 24.19 -7.14
CA SER A 141 -1.82 24.90 -6.02
C SER A 141 -1.02 26.12 -6.47
N THR A 142 -1.08 27.20 -5.68
CA THR A 142 -0.45 28.49 -5.98
C THR A 142 1.08 28.35 -6.02
N LYS A 143 1.64 28.23 -7.23
CA LYS A 143 3.08 28.27 -7.60
C LYS A 143 4.07 28.18 -6.41
N ALA A 144 4.23 27.00 -5.83
CA ALA A 144 5.38 26.71 -4.99
C ALA A 144 6.55 26.20 -5.84
N ILE A 145 7.76 26.30 -5.28
CA ILE A 145 9.01 25.82 -5.87
C ILE A 145 8.89 24.30 -6.09
N LYS A 146 9.35 23.80 -7.26
CA LYS A 146 9.40 22.34 -7.56
C LYS A 146 9.99 21.58 -6.37
N GLY A 147 9.23 20.67 -5.78
CA GLY A 147 9.61 19.86 -4.61
C GLY A 147 8.81 20.16 -3.33
N GLN A 148 8.25 21.36 -3.14
CA GLN A 148 7.38 21.64 -1.99
C GLN A 148 5.97 21.07 -2.17
N ASN A 149 5.42 21.10 -3.39
CA ASN A 149 4.07 20.62 -3.64
C ASN A 149 3.91 19.11 -3.37
N GLU A 150 4.94 18.30 -3.65
CA GLU A 150 4.86 16.83 -3.49
C GLU A 150 4.57 16.38 -2.03
N TRP A 151 4.79 17.25 -1.06
CA TRP A 151 4.64 16.99 0.39
C TRP A 151 3.51 17.80 1.02
N LEU A 152 2.68 18.43 0.20
CA LEU A 152 1.75 19.42 0.67
C LEU A 152 0.30 18.94 0.68
N HIS A 153 -0.13 18.19 -0.34
CA HIS A 153 -1.54 17.79 -0.48
C HIS A 153 -1.69 16.28 -0.63
N PRO A 154 -2.75 15.69 -0.08
CA PRO A 154 -3.14 14.33 -0.42
C PRO A 154 -3.69 14.25 -1.85
N ASP A 155 -3.77 13.05 -2.40
CA ASP A 155 -4.37 12.81 -3.73
C ASP A 155 -5.91 12.86 -3.68
N LEU A 156 -6.49 12.25 -2.64
CA LEU A 156 -7.93 12.32 -2.36
C LEU A 156 -8.19 12.59 -0.89
N VAL A 157 -9.29 13.29 -0.65
CA VAL A 157 -9.86 13.51 0.68
C VAL A 157 -11.29 13.00 0.72
N GLY A 158 -11.72 12.57 1.90
CA GLY A 158 -13.02 11.93 2.08
C GLY A 158 -13.76 12.43 3.30
N VAL A 159 -15.09 12.38 3.23
CA VAL A 159 -15.96 12.67 4.37
C VAL A 159 -17.04 11.61 4.54
N TYR A 160 -17.15 11.09 5.76
CA TYR A 160 -18.29 10.33 6.23
C TYR A 160 -19.27 11.25 6.94
N PHE A 161 -20.56 11.11 6.61
CA PHE A 161 -21.63 11.86 7.22
C PHE A 161 -22.53 10.96 8.09
N PRO A 162 -22.72 11.27 9.39
CA PRO A 162 -23.48 10.43 10.30
C PRO A 162 -24.97 10.37 9.98
N PHE A 163 -25.53 11.40 9.32
CA PHE A 163 -26.94 11.47 8.98
C PHE A 163 -27.40 10.45 7.92
N ARG A 164 -26.49 9.66 7.35
CA ARG A 164 -26.84 8.53 6.48
C ARG A 164 -27.14 7.24 7.24
N ASP A 165 -26.56 7.08 8.43
CA ASP A 165 -26.61 5.83 9.19
C ASP A 165 -27.40 5.96 10.49
N TYR A 166 -27.44 7.16 11.08
CA TYR A 166 -28.14 7.40 12.33
C TYR A 166 -29.54 7.99 12.12
N LYS A 167 -30.44 7.64 13.04
CA LYS A 167 -31.77 8.24 13.09
C LYS A 167 -31.70 9.70 13.55
N PRO A 168 -32.66 10.55 13.16
CA PRO A 168 -32.71 11.95 13.58
C PRO A 168 -32.57 12.14 15.09
N GLU A 169 -33.23 11.30 15.90
CA GLU A 169 -33.20 11.39 17.36
C GLU A 169 -31.79 11.15 17.94
N THR A 170 -31.02 10.26 17.30
CA THR A 170 -29.63 9.99 17.71
C THR A 170 -28.73 11.17 17.35
N LEU A 171 -28.91 11.76 16.17
CA LEU A 171 -28.16 12.94 15.73
C LEU A 171 -28.43 14.15 16.61
N ASP A 172 -29.69 14.34 17.02
CA ASP A 172 -30.08 15.44 17.91
C ASP A 172 -29.38 15.35 19.26
N ILE A 173 -29.29 14.15 19.84
CA ILE A 173 -28.54 13.92 21.09
C ILE A 173 -27.06 14.18 20.88
N GLN A 174 -26.47 13.70 19.79
CA GLN A 174 -25.05 13.96 19.46
C GLN A 174 -24.77 15.47 19.37
N ASN A 175 -25.64 16.22 18.70
CA ASN A 175 -25.54 17.67 18.59
C ASN A 175 -25.66 18.37 19.95
N GLN A 176 -26.60 17.96 20.81
CA GLN A 176 -26.75 18.50 22.17
C GLN A 176 -25.50 18.23 23.04
N LEU A 177 -24.86 17.08 22.85
CA LEU A 177 -23.61 16.72 23.53
C LEU A 177 -22.35 17.30 22.86
N SER A 178 -22.50 18.04 21.75
CA SER A 178 -21.39 18.55 20.94
C SER A 178 -20.44 17.45 20.44
N ILE A 179 -20.97 16.25 20.22
CA ILE A 179 -20.24 15.11 19.68
C ILE A 179 -20.41 15.12 18.17
N THR A 180 -19.33 15.34 17.42
CA THR A 180 -19.35 15.13 15.96
C THR A 180 -19.02 13.68 15.64
N SER A 181 -19.87 13.06 14.82
CA SER A 181 -19.60 11.75 14.22
C SER A 181 -19.17 11.84 12.76
N ILE A 182 -18.91 13.05 12.27
CA ILE A 182 -18.29 13.27 10.97
C ILE A 182 -16.85 12.77 11.06
N LYS A 183 -16.41 12.03 10.04
CA LYS A 183 -15.02 11.60 9.92
C LYS A 183 -14.43 12.10 8.62
N LEU A 184 -13.22 12.62 8.69
CA LEU A 184 -12.42 13.02 7.55
C LEU A 184 -11.34 11.97 7.26
N PHE A 185 -11.17 11.68 5.98
CA PHE A 185 -10.20 10.73 5.48
C PHE A 185 -9.24 11.41 4.52
N SER A 186 -8.01 10.93 4.46
CA SER A 186 -6.99 11.41 3.53
C SER A 186 -6.25 10.23 2.92
N PHE A 187 -6.01 10.28 1.62
CA PHE A 187 -5.47 9.18 0.84
C PHE A 187 -4.32 9.65 -0.06
N GLU A 188 -3.23 8.88 -0.03
CA GLU A 188 -2.08 8.99 -0.93
C GLU A 188 -2.00 7.70 -1.74
N LEU A 189 -1.81 7.78 -3.06
CA LEU A 189 -1.84 6.62 -3.95
C LEU A 189 -0.45 6.31 -4.51
N LYS A 190 -0.18 5.02 -4.72
CA LYS A 190 0.97 4.52 -5.48
C LYS A 190 0.56 3.32 -6.32
N VAL A 191 1.00 3.22 -7.57
CA VAL A 191 0.69 2.05 -8.41
C VAL A 191 1.28 0.78 -7.79
N THR A 192 2.55 0.82 -7.41
CA THR A 192 3.26 -0.31 -6.80
C THR A 192 3.99 0.16 -5.54
N LEU A 193 3.97 -0.64 -4.49
CA LEU A 193 4.69 -0.42 -3.23
C LEU A 193 5.66 -1.58 -2.96
N ASN A 194 6.96 -1.27 -2.92
CA ASN A 194 8.05 -2.22 -2.75
C ASN A 194 9.15 -1.64 -1.84
N PHE A 195 10.19 -2.41 -1.53
CA PHE A 195 11.27 -1.92 -0.66
C PHE A 195 11.97 -0.64 -1.16
N GLY A 196 12.05 -0.45 -2.47
CA GLY A 196 12.71 0.70 -3.10
C GLY A 196 11.97 2.02 -2.86
N ASN A 197 10.64 1.98 -2.77
CA ASN A 197 9.80 3.18 -2.62
C ASN A 197 9.00 3.26 -1.31
N LEU A 198 9.03 2.23 -0.47
CA LEU A 198 8.20 2.14 0.75
C LEU A 198 8.36 3.35 1.65
N ARG A 199 9.58 3.66 2.08
CA ARG A 199 9.81 4.75 3.05
C ARG A 199 9.41 6.10 2.49
N GLN A 200 9.80 6.39 1.26
CA GLN A 200 9.45 7.66 0.60
C GLN A 200 7.94 7.82 0.52
N SER A 201 7.24 6.82 -0.03
CA SER A 201 5.79 6.85 -0.20
C SER A 201 5.05 6.91 1.14
N TYR A 202 5.55 6.18 2.14
CA TYR A 202 4.95 6.16 3.46
C TYR A 202 5.11 7.51 4.17
N PHE A 203 6.29 8.13 4.14
CA PHE A 203 6.49 9.45 4.74
C PHE A 203 5.78 10.56 3.98
N GLN A 204 5.60 10.41 2.66
CA GLN A 204 4.72 11.29 1.89
C GLN A 204 3.29 11.22 2.42
N ALA A 205 2.76 10.00 2.60
CA ALA A 205 1.43 9.81 3.18
C ALA A 205 1.32 10.36 4.61
N VAL A 206 2.36 10.20 5.45
CA VAL A 206 2.42 10.83 6.78
C VAL A 206 2.29 12.35 6.65
N SER A 207 3.10 12.98 5.80
CA SER A 207 3.07 14.44 5.61
C SER A 207 1.71 14.94 5.13
N ASN A 208 1.13 14.23 4.16
CA ASN A 208 -0.06 14.68 3.44
C ASN A 208 -1.38 14.34 4.15
N SER A 209 -1.38 13.34 5.05
CA SER A 209 -2.62 12.74 5.57
C SER A 209 -2.75 12.73 7.09
N SER A 210 -1.72 13.10 7.86
CA SER A 210 -1.79 13.05 9.34
C SER A 210 -2.80 14.02 9.96
N TRP A 211 -3.28 15.02 9.20
CA TRP A 211 -4.27 15.98 9.67
C TRP A 211 -5.67 15.40 9.84
N ALA A 212 -5.99 14.30 9.13
CA ALA A 212 -7.33 13.71 9.07
C ALA A 212 -7.58 12.74 10.24
N ASN A 213 -8.84 12.31 10.41
CA ASN A 213 -9.16 11.27 11.40
C ASN A 213 -8.49 9.94 11.05
N GLU A 214 -8.41 9.62 9.76
CA GLU A 214 -7.70 8.44 9.29
C GLU A 214 -6.96 8.77 7.98
N GLY A 215 -5.70 8.36 7.90
CA GLY A 215 -4.82 8.57 6.75
C GLY A 215 -4.36 7.25 6.15
N TYR A 216 -4.39 7.12 4.83
CA TYR A 216 -4.09 5.86 4.15
C TYR A 216 -3.11 6.06 2.99
N LEU A 217 -2.12 5.16 2.92
CA LEU A 217 -1.35 4.90 1.70
C LEU A 217 -2.04 3.75 0.95
N VAL A 218 -2.54 4.06 -0.23
CA VAL A 218 -3.30 3.13 -1.07
C VAL A 218 -2.42 2.66 -2.21
N THR A 219 -2.45 1.36 -2.50
CA THR A 219 -1.69 0.82 -3.61
C THR A 219 -2.45 -0.25 -4.38
N LEU A 220 -2.14 -0.42 -5.66
CA LEU A 220 -2.66 -1.53 -6.45
C LEU A 220 -1.81 -2.78 -6.21
N ASN A 221 -0.49 -2.64 -6.30
CA ASN A 221 0.45 -3.75 -6.20
C ASN A 221 1.33 -3.57 -4.96
N ILE A 222 1.47 -4.61 -4.15
CA ILE A 222 2.29 -4.58 -2.95
C ILE A 222 3.22 -5.79 -2.93
N ASP A 223 4.46 -5.60 -2.45
CA ASP A 223 5.38 -6.72 -2.35
C ASP A 223 4.90 -7.74 -1.30
N ASP A 224 4.85 -9.00 -1.72
CA ASP A 224 4.43 -10.14 -0.92
C ASP A 224 5.54 -10.74 -0.05
N ASP A 225 6.76 -10.22 -0.17
CA ASP A 225 7.87 -10.65 0.68
C ASP A 225 7.52 -10.48 2.17
N PRO A 226 7.71 -11.52 3.01
CA PRO A 226 7.32 -11.44 4.42
C PRO A 226 8.04 -10.31 5.16
N THR A 227 9.30 -10.05 4.81
CA THR A 227 10.10 -9.02 5.48
C THR A 227 9.73 -7.61 5.04
N PHE A 228 9.13 -7.48 3.85
CA PHE A 228 8.49 -6.25 3.42
C PHE A 228 7.29 -5.93 4.32
N LYS A 229 6.39 -6.90 4.50
CA LYS A 229 5.21 -6.75 5.38
C LYS A 229 5.60 -6.40 6.82
N ASP A 230 6.72 -6.92 7.31
CA ASP A 230 7.26 -6.55 8.63
C ASP A 230 7.75 -5.10 8.70
N GLU A 231 8.39 -4.57 7.65
CA GLU A 231 8.78 -3.14 7.60
C GLU A 231 7.55 -2.23 7.51
N VAL A 232 6.53 -2.60 6.72
CA VAL A 232 5.25 -1.89 6.69
C VAL A 232 4.59 -1.87 8.07
N ARG A 233 4.56 -3.01 8.77
CA ARG A 233 4.01 -3.12 10.13
C ARG A 233 4.75 -2.21 11.12
N ARG A 234 6.09 -2.14 11.03
CA ARG A 234 6.90 -1.23 11.85
C ARG A 234 6.53 0.23 11.61
N LEU A 235 6.38 0.64 10.35
CA LEU A 235 5.99 2.01 9.99
C LEU A 235 4.56 2.33 10.44
N ASN A 236 3.61 1.41 10.23
CA ASN A 236 2.22 1.54 10.70
C ASN A 236 2.15 1.72 12.22
N ASN A 237 2.85 0.89 12.99
CA ASN A 237 2.89 1.01 14.44
C ASN A 237 3.53 2.33 14.92
N ALA A 238 4.53 2.83 14.20
CA ALA A 238 5.26 4.04 14.59
C ALA A 238 4.50 5.33 14.24
N PHE A 239 3.84 5.38 13.09
CA PHE A 239 3.30 6.63 12.52
C PHE A 239 1.79 6.59 12.26
N GLY A 240 1.17 5.42 12.24
CA GLY A 240 -0.29 5.27 12.20
C GLY A 240 -0.97 5.45 10.84
N ILE A 241 -0.24 5.55 9.73
CA ILE A 241 -0.84 5.56 8.39
C ILE A 241 -1.26 4.13 8.02
N GLY A 242 -2.53 3.97 7.64
CA GLY A 242 -3.06 2.69 7.18
C GLY A 242 -2.61 2.35 5.77
N ILE A 243 -2.68 1.07 5.40
CA ILE A 243 -2.37 0.59 4.05
C ILE A 243 -3.60 -0.08 3.46
N ILE A 244 -3.97 0.33 2.25
CA ILE A 244 -5.06 -0.27 1.47
C ILE A 244 -4.47 -0.89 0.22
N GLN A 245 -4.82 -2.14 -0.06
CA GLN A 245 -4.55 -2.79 -1.34
C GLN A 245 -5.83 -2.83 -2.17
N LEU A 246 -5.82 -2.16 -3.32
CA LEU A 246 -6.92 -2.21 -4.27
C LEU A 246 -6.88 -3.51 -5.06
N ASN A 247 -8.03 -4.13 -5.24
CA ASN A 247 -8.21 -5.27 -6.12
C ASN A 247 -8.91 -4.79 -7.39
N SER A 248 -8.21 -4.76 -8.52
CA SER A 248 -8.72 -4.31 -9.82
C SER A 248 -9.70 -5.28 -10.48
N GLU A 249 -9.69 -6.55 -10.12
CA GLU A 249 -10.66 -7.53 -10.62
C GLU A 249 -12.02 -7.36 -9.91
N ASN A 250 -11.97 -7.15 -8.60
CA ASN A 250 -13.14 -6.88 -7.77
C ASN A 250 -12.83 -5.79 -6.74
N ILE A 251 -13.27 -4.56 -7.02
CA ILE A 251 -13.01 -3.40 -6.15
C ILE A 251 -13.52 -3.61 -4.72
N PHE A 252 -14.61 -4.35 -4.51
CA PHE A 252 -15.15 -4.60 -3.17
C PHE A 252 -14.41 -5.68 -2.39
N GLU A 253 -13.51 -6.42 -3.04
CA GLU A 253 -12.53 -7.31 -2.39
C GLU A 253 -11.21 -6.61 -2.09
N SER A 254 -11.12 -5.30 -2.30
CA SER A 254 -9.99 -4.49 -1.82
C SER A 254 -9.90 -4.57 -0.29
N GLU A 255 -8.68 -4.58 0.25
CA GLU A 255 -8.44 -4.88 1.66
C GLU A 255 -7.68 -3.74 2.35
N ILE A 256 -8.06 -3.46 3.61
CA ILE A 256 -7.23 -2.69 4.53
C ILE A 256 -6.22 -3.66 5.15
N LEU A 257 -5.02 -3.74 4.56
CA LEU A 257 -3.95 -4.63 5.03
C LEU A 257 -3.43 -4.23 6.43
N PHE A 258 -3.36 -2.92 6.67
CA PHE A 258 -2.97 -2.35 7.96
C PHE A 258 -3.92 -1.19 8.28
N PRO A 259 -4.58 -1.18 9.45
CA PRO A 259 -5.51 -0.12 9.80
C PRO A 259 -4.79 1.21 10.06
N SER A 260 -5.45 2.32 9.73
CA SER A 260 -5.00 3.64 10.19
C SER A 260 -5.21 3.75 11.70
N LYS A 261 -4.30 4.46 12.37
CA LYS A 261 -4.59 5.01 13.69
C LYS A 261 -5.72 6.03 13.53
N ILE A 262 -6.72 5.97 14.41
CA ILE A 262 -7.82 6.94 14.43
C ILE A 262 -7.39 8.14 15.28
N ASN A 263 -7.27 9.30 14.64
CA ASN A 263 -7.05 10.57 15.31
C ASN A 263 -8.41 11.15 15.74
N GLN A 264 -8.55 11.43 17.03
CA GLN A 264 -9.78 12.05 17.57
C GLN A 264 -9.84 13.55 17.27
N GLU A 265 -8.68 14.19 17.18
CA GLU A 265 -8.53 15.60 16.90
C GLU A 265 -8.00 15.79 15.47
N ILE A 266 -8.56 16.77 14.77
CA ILE A 266 -8.13 17.19 13.44
C ILE A 266 -7.10 18.30 13.62
N ASP A 267 -5.99 18.23 12.87
CA ASP A 267 -5.01 19.31 12.81
C ASP A 267 -5.56 20.47 11.97
N TRP A 268 -6.25 21.39 12.62
CA TRP A 268 -6.89 22.53 11.98
C TRP A 268 -5.90 23.54 11.37
N ASP A 269 -4.67 23.62 11.88
CA ASP A 269 -3.65 24.49 11.31
C ASP A 269 -3.22 23.96 9.94
N THR A 270 -3.01 22.64 9.83
CA THR A 270 -2.73 22.00 8.54
C THR A 270 -3.93 22.11 7.58
N VAL A 271 -5.16 21.89 8.06
CA VAL A 271 -6.38 22.06 7.25
C VAL A 271 -6.50 23.49 6.70
N ASN A 272 -6.27 24.50 7.55
CA ASN A 272 -6.37 25.90 7.13
C ASN A 272 -5.26 26.26 6.13
N ARG A 273 -4.03 25.76 6.32
CA ARG A 273 -2.95 25.92 5.35
C ARG A 273 -3.33 25.30 3.99
N LEU A 274 -3.79 24.05 3.98
CA LEU A 274 -4.25 23.35 2.78
C LEU A 274 -5.33 24.12 2.01
N ALA A 275 -6.32 24.66 2.74
CA ALA A 275 -7.41 25.45 2.14
C ALA A 275 -6.93 26.77 1.51
N ASN A 276 -5.87 27.37 2.05
CA ASN A 276 -5.29 28.59 1.49
C ASN A 276 -4.43 28.29 0.24
N GLU A 277 -3.79 27.13 0.18
CA GLU A 277 -2.83 26.77 -0.86
C GLU A 277 -3.45 26.00 -2.03
N ASN A 278 -4.58 25.31 -1.82
CA ASN A 278 -5.26 24.50 -2.84
C ASN A 278 -6.77 24.79 -2.89
N THR A 279 -7.25 25.21 -4.06
CA THR A 279 -8.66 25.57 -4.25
C THR A 279 -9.60 24.37 -4.20
N ASP A 280 -9.19 23.19 -4.68
CA ASP A 280 -10.02 21.98 -4.61
C ASP A 280 -10.25 21.58 -3.16
N PHE A 281 -9.22 21.70 -2.32
CA PHE A 281 -9.34 21.39 -0.89
C PHE A 281 -10.24 22.40 -0.16
N ASN A 282 -10.09 23.70 -0.48
CA ASN A 282 -11.00 24.72 0.03
C ASN A 282 -12.46 24.44 -0.37
N ASP A 283 -12.68 24.09 -1.63
CA ASP A 283 -14.01 23.75 -2.13
C ASP A 283 -14.57 22.51 -1.43
N PHE A 284 -13.74 21.48 -1.18
CA PHE A 284 -14.14 20.33 -0.36
C PHE A 284 -14.65 20.73 1.04
N LEU A 285 -13.99 21.66 1.73
CA LEU A 285 -14.47 22.16 3.03
C LEU A 285 -15.81 22.91 2.92
N LYS A 286 -16.02 23.67 1.84
CA LYS A 286 -17.31 24.33 1.57
C LYS A 286 -18.42 23.30 1.35
N LEU A 287 -18.17 22.26 0.55
CA LEU A 287 -19.13 21.18 0.31
C LEU A 287 -19.54 20.49 1.62
N ILE A 288 -18.58 20.15 2.48
CA ILE A 288 -18.87 19.57 3.80
C ILE A 288 -19.78 20.50 4.61
N THR A 289 -19.43 21.79 4.66
CA THR A 289 -20.19 22.78 5.44
C THR A 289 -21.63 22.91 4.94
N GLU A 290 -21.84 22.89 3.63
CA GLU A 290 -23.17 22.95 3.02
C GLU A 290 -23.99 21.70 3.31
N ASP A 291 -23.43 20.51 3.12
CA ASP A 291 -24.14 19.24 3.34
C ASP A 291 -24.46 19.02 4.83
N CYS A 292 -23.59 19.45 5.75
CA CYS A 292 -23.87 19.47 7.18
C CYS A 292 -25.07 20.36 7.54
N LYS A 293 -25.13 21.57 6.97
CA LYS A 293 -26.26 22.50 7.18
C LYS A 293 -27.57 21.94 6.62
N LEU A 294 -27.50 21.21 5.51
CA LEU A 294 -28.66 20.59 4.87
C LEU A 294 -29.10 19.29 5.53
N GLY A 295 -28.23 18.64 6.32
CA GLY A 295 -28.48 17.31 6.88
C GLY A 295 -28.58 16.20 5.83
N LYS A 296 -28.08 16.45 4.61
CA LYS A 296 -28.06 15.49 3.50
C LYS A 296 -26.96 15.83 2.50
N VAL A 297 -26.45 14.81 1.82
CA VAL A 297 -25.47 15.00 0.75
C VAL A 297 -26.15 15.47 -0.53
N LYS A 298 -25.88 16.72 -0.92
CA LYS A 298 -26.35 17.30 -2.20
C LYS A 298 -25.18 17.85 -3.03
N SER A 299 -24.05 18.11 -2.37
CA SER A 299 -22.81 18.58 -2.98
C SER A 299 -22.24 17.61 -4.02
N GLN A 300 -21.44 18.15 -4.95
CA GLN A 300 -20.80 17.38 -6.01
C GLN A 300 -19.40 16.91 -5.59
N TYR A 301 -19.34 15.66 -5.12
CA TYR A 301 -18.11 14.90 -4.91
C TYR A 301 -17.70 14.17 -6.20
N ASP A 302 -16.59 13.43 -6.15
CA ASP A 302 -16.16 12.62 -7.28
C ASP A 302 -17.20 11.53 -7.61
N LYS A 303 -17.40 11.28 -8.91
CA LYS A 303 -18.43 10.35 -9.39
C LYS A 303 -18.08 8.91 -8.98
N VAL A 304 -19.00 8.26 -8.27
CA VAL A 304 -18.99 6.82 -8.05
C VAL A 304 -19.40 6.12 -9.35
N LEU A 305 -18.49 5.38 -9.96
CA LEU A 305 -18.77 4.63 -11.19
C LEU A 305 -19.64 3.40 -10.86
N LYS A 306 -20.54 3.07 -11.78
CA LYS A 306 -21.26 1.78 -11.72
C LYS A 306 -20.30 0.64 -12.04
N MET A 307 -20.61 -0.57 -11.60
CA MET A 307 -19.77 -1.77 -11.84
C MET A 307 -19.39 -1.94 -13.31
N ASP A 308 -20.35 -1.82 -14.24
CA ASP A 308 -20.08 -1.95 -15.68
C ASP A 308 -19.16 -0.83 -16.22
N GLU A 309 -19.35 0.41 -15.74
CA GLU A 309 -18.52 1.56 -16.11
C GLU A 309 -17.09 1.40 -15.58
N LEU A 310 -16.96 0.89 -14.34
CA LEU A 310 -15.70 0.68 -13.65
C LEU A 310 -14.90 -0.46 -14.29
N ALA A 311 -15.54 -1.59 -14.59
CA ALA A 311 -14.92 -2.71 -15.28
C ALA A 311 -14.41 -2.29 -16.67
N LYS A 312 -15.22 -1.52 -17.43
CA LYS A 312 -14.80 -0.95 -18.70
C LYS A 312 -13.61 0.00 -18.54
N TYR A 313 -13.65 0.87 -17.53
CA TYR A 313 -12.54 1.81 -17.26
C TYR A 313 -11.23 1.07 -16.95
N ILE A 314 -11.28 0.05 -16.09
CA ILE A 314 -10.14 -0.78 -15.71
C ILE A 314 -9.54 -1.47 -16.94
N HIS A 315 -10.39 -2.07 -17.78
CA HIS A 315 -9.97 -2.69 -19.03
C HIS A 315 -9.34 -1.69 -20.01
N ASP A 316 -10.01 -0.55 -20.26
CA ASP A 316 -9.55 0.47 -21.21
C ASP A 316 -8.22 1.10 -20.80
N LYS A 317 -7.98 1.22 -19.48
CA LYS A 317 -6.72 1.73 -18.91
C LYS A 317 -5.65 0.65 -18.72
N GLY A 318 -6.00 -0.62 -18.88
CA GLY A 318 -5.11 -1.76 -18.64
C GLY A 318 -4.63 -1.83 -17.19
N ILE A 319 -5.50 -1.47 -16.24
CA ILE A 319 -5.22 -1.54 -14.80
C ILE A 319 -5.38 -3.00 -14.39
N ASN A 320 -4.30 -3.65 -13.99
CA ASN A 320 -4.32 -5.02 -13.48
C ASN A 320 -3.39 -5.13 -12.27
N ASN A 321 -3.77 -5.94 -11.29
CA ASN A 321 -2.85 -6.37 -10.24
C ASN A 321 -1.74 -7.25 -10.87
N ILE A 322 -0.52 -7.15 -10.34
CA ILE A 322 0.68 -7.88 -10.83
C ILE A 322 0.88 -9.18 -10.05
#